data_AF-A0A955DSY7-F1
#
_entry.id   AF-A0A955DSY7-F1
#
_cell.length_a   1.000
_cell.length_b   1.000
_cell.length_c   1.000
_cell.angle_alpha   90.00
_cell.angle_beta   90.00
_cell.angle_gamma   90.00
#
_symmetry.space_group_name_H-M   'P 1'
#
loop_
_entity.id
_entity.type
_entity.pdbx_description
1 polymer ?
#
loop_
_entity_poly.entity_id
_entity_poly.type
_entity_poly.pdbx_seq_one_letter_code
_entity_poly.pdbx_strand_id
1 'polypeptide(L)'
;MLTLTVSLCLTTTSLPATPPDYDFQWATISDVGNPGYLGPGDFNMSILGRGDVDYIYRISKNEVSTAQWIELINTFAADDAQFAREHGFFSSWGAAFDPDYNGPGRRFVLRTDIADA
;
A
#
# COMPACT_ATOMS: atom_id res chain seq x y z
N MET A 1 44.56 13.98 -43.63
CA MET A 1 44.38 13.47 -42.26
C MET A 1 42.93 13.67 -41.87
N LEU A 2 42.21 12.59 -41.55
CA LEU A 2 40.81 12.64 -41.11
C LEU A 2 40.78 12.27 -39.62
N THR A 3 40.33 13.19 -38.77
CA THR A 3 40.26 12.99 -37.32
C THR A 3 38.85 12.47 -36.98
N LEU A 4 38.75 11.27 -36.41
CA LEU A 4 37.48 10.66 -36.00
C LEU A 4 37.23 10.99 -34.53
N THR A 5 36.16 11.73 -34.22
CA THR A 5 35.76 12.00 -32.84
C THR A 5 34.77 10.93 -32.39
N VAL A 6 35.15 10.14 -31.39
CA VAL A 6 34.25 9.17 -30.74
C VAL A 6 33.46 9.89 -29.65
N SER A 7 32.13 9.94 -29.78
CA SER A 7 31.24 10.49 -28.75
C SER A 7 30.88 9.39 -27.75
N LEU A 8 31.25 9.59 -26.48
CA LEU A 8 30.93 8.68 -25.38
C LEU A 8 29.50 8.95 -24.90
N CYS A 9 28.59 8.04 -25.21
CA CYS A 9 27.21 8.10 -24.72
C CYS A 9 27.18 7.59 -23.27
N LEU A 10 27.12 8.50 -22.29
CA LEU A 10 26.92 8.11 -20.89
C LEU A 10 25.45 7.71 -20.70
N THR A 11 25.20 6.42 -20.55
CA THR A 11 23.92 5.90 -20.07
C THR A 11 23.87 6.06 -18.55
N THR A 12 23.07 6.99 -18.04
CA THR A 12 22.74 7.05 -16.61
C THR A 12 21.75 5.94 -16.29
N THR A 13 22.18 4.93 -15.54
CA THR A 13 21.27 3.98 -14.89
C THR A 13 20.52 4.70 -13.78
N SER A 14 19.22 4.96 -13.97
CA SER A 14 18.38 5.43 -12.87
C SER A 14 18.15 4.26 -11.90
N LEU A 15 18.59 4.41 -10.66
CA LEU A 15 18.18 3.50 -9.60
C LEU A 15 16.66 3.65 -9.39
N PRO A 16 15.95 2.57 -9.07
CA PRO A 16 14.56 2.68 -8.65
C PRO A 16 14.49 3.65 -7.48
N ALA A 17 13.49 4.54 -7.50
CA ALA A 17 13.26 5.46 -6.38
C ALA A 17 13.11 4.63 -5.09
N THR A 18 13.72 5.10 -4.01
CA THR A 18 13.46 4.54 -2.69
C THR A 18 11.96 4.63 -2.44
N PRO A 19 11.27 3.51 -2.11
CA PRO A 19 9.87 3.57 -1.74
C PRO A 19 9.67 4.63 -0.66
N PRO A 20 8.63 5.47 -0.77
CA PRO A 20 8.29 6.40 0.31
C PRO A 20 8.19 5.67 1.64
N ASP A 21 8.58 6.33 2.72
CA ASP A 21 8.28 5.84 4.06
C ASP A 21 6.80 6.09 4.32
N TYR A 22 6.01 5.01 4.35
CA TYR A 22 4.57 5.05 4.59
C TYR A 22 4.24 4.95 6.09
N ASP A 23 5.19 5.25 6.97
CA ASP A 23 5.04 5.23 8.44
C ASP A 23 4.69 3.85 9.03
N PHE A 24 4.93 2.77 8.28
CA PHE A 24 4.70 1.41 8.77
C PHE A 24 5.73 1.03 9.83
N GLN A 25 5.25 0.70 11.03
CA GLN A 25 6.06 0.00 12.00
C GLN A 25 6.07 -1.50 11.70
N TRP A 26 7.22 -2.03 11.29
CA TRP A 26 7.34 -3.43 10.91
C TRP A 26 7.69 -4.34 12.10
N ALA A 27 7.09 -5.53 12.12
CA ALA A 27 7.56 -6.69 12.87
C ALA A 27 8.11 -7.74 11.91
N THR A 28 9.30 -8.28 12.21
CA THR A 28 9.85 -9.43 11.48
C THR A 28 9.39 -10.71 12.15
N ILE A 29 8.80 -11.61 11.39
CA ILE A 29 8.41 -12.95 11.84
C ILE A 29 9.46 -13.93 11.33
N SER A 30 10.15 -14.59 12.27
CA SER A 30 11.31 -15.44 11.98
C SER A 30 11.11 -16.90 12.38
N ASP A 31 9.91 -17.30 12.79
CA ASP A 31 9.59 -18.68 13.18
C ASP A 31 9.33 -19.55 11.94
N VAL A 32 10.40 -19.81 11.19
CA VAL A 32 10.37 -20.58 9.96
C VAL A 32 10.06 -22.05 10.27
N GLY A 33 9.08 -22.62 9.56
CA GLY A 33 8.65 -24.01 9.75
C GLY A 33 7.76 -24.19 10.98
N ASN A 34 7.08 -23.14 11.43
CA ASN A 34 6.11 -23.24 12.51
C ASN A 34 5.02 -24.27 12.16
N PRO A 35 4.61 -25.14 13.11
CA PRO A 35 3.61 -26.15 12.81
C PRO A 35 2.27 -25.48 12.50
N GLY A 36 1.64 -25.92 11.41
CA GLY A 36 0.27 -25.51 11.08
C GLY A 36 -0.73 -25.97 12.15
N TYR A 37 -1.91 -25.34 12.17
CA TYR A 37 -2.97 -25.64 13.12
C TYR A 37 -3.41 -27.11 13.05
N LEU A 38 -3.43 -27.81 14.19
CA LEU A 38 -3.84 -29.22 14.30
C LEU A 38 -5.09 -29.43 15.17
N GLY A 39 -5.73 -28.35 15.63
CA GLY A 39 -6.90 -28.41 16.51
C GLY A 39 -8.20 -28.81 15.78
N PRO A 40 -9.33 -28.88 16.50
CA PRO A 40 -10.62 -29.16 15.89
C PRO A 40 -10.97 -28.10 14.83
N GLY A 41 -11.56 -28.55 13.73
CA GLY A 41 -12.10 -27.64 12.72
C GLY A 41 -13.48 -27.14 13.09
N ASP A 42 -13.73 -25.86 12.86
CA ASP A 42 -15.07 -25.30 12.98
C ASP A 42 -15.93 -25.67 11.75
N PHE A 43 -17.23 -25.87 11.97
CA PHE A 43 -18.27 -25.95 10.93
C PHE A 43 -18.04 -27.00 9.81
N ASN A 44 -17.60 -28.22 10.14
CA ASN A 44 -17.39 -29.31 9.15
C ASN A 44 -16.32 -29.00 8.08
N MET A 45 -15.46 -27.99 8.29
CA MET A 45 -14.37 -27.67 7.38
C MET A 45 -13.04 -28.20 7.91
N SER A 46 -12.24 -28.81 7.04
CA SER A 46 -10.85 -29.14 7.36
C SER A 46 -10.00 -27.87 7.35
N ILE A 47 -9.56 -27.44 8.53
CA ILE A 47 -8.60 -26.34 8.71
C ILE A 47 -7.23 -26.85 9.19
N LEU A 48 -7.03 -28.17 9.16
CA LEU A 48 -5.77 -28.81 9.55
C LEU A 48 -4.64 -28.34 8.63
N GLY A 49 -3.49 -28.05 9.22
CA GLY A 49 -2.28 -27.62 8.54
C GLY A 49 -2.24 -26.14 8.15
N ARG A 50 -3.24 -25.32 8.50
CA ARG A 50 -3.21 -23.89 8.16
C ARG A 50 -2.23 -23.10 9.02
N GLY A 51 -1.59 -22.11 8.42
CA GLY A 51 -0.75 -21.14 9.12
C GLY A 51 0.71 -21.58 9.29
N ASP A 52 1.14 -22.66 8.65
CA ASP A 52 2.55 -22.97 8.49
C ASP A 52 3.20 -22.00 7.50
N VAL A 53 4.40 -21.51 7.82
CA VAL A 53 5.17 -20.61 6.96
C VAL A 53 6.63 -21.03 6.97
N ASP A 54 7.21 -21.22 5.78
CA ASP A 54 8.58 -21.71 5.60
C ASP A 54 9.58 -20.60 5.22
N TYR A 55 9.20 -19.33 5.39
CA TYR A 55 10.05 -18.17 5.11
C TYR A 55 9.90 -17.04 6.12
N ILE A 56 10.92 -16.19 6.21
CA ILE A 56 10.91 -14.97 7.01
C ILE A 56 10.10 -13.91 6.27
N TYR A 57 9.19 -13.24 6.97
CA TYR A 57 8.42 -12.13 6.43
C TYR A 57 8.32 -10.97 7.41
N ARG A 58 7.78 -9.86 6.93
CA ARG A 58 7.44 -8.69 7.75
C ARG A 58 5.94 -8.44 7.67
N ILE A 59 5.37 -7.99 8.78
CA ILE A 59 3.98 -7.54 8.87
C ILE A 59 3.94 -6.22 9.61
N SER A 60 3.01 -5.34 9.26
CA SER A 60 2.81 -4.10 10.01
C SER A 60 2.31 -4.42 11.42
N LYS A 61 2.80 -3.68 12.41
CA LYS A 61 2.35 -3.81 13.80
C LYS A 61 0.95 -3.24 14.01
N ASN A 62 0.54 -2.32 13.15
CA ASN A 62 -0.74 -1.63 13.19
C ASN A 62 -1.52 -1.92 11.91
N GLU A 63 -2.84 -1.74 12.00
CA GLU A 63 -3.71 -1.72 10.83
C GLU A 63 -3.34 -0.54 9.92
N VAL A 64 -3.72 -0.62 8.64
CA VAL A 64 -3.59 0.49 7.69
C VAL A 64 -4.46 1.65 8.18
N SER A 65 -3.86 2.82 8.37
CA SER A 65 -4.59 4.02 8.78
C SER A 65 -5.38 4.62 7.62
N THR A 66 -6.40 5.41 7.94
CA THR A 66 -7.12 6.18 6.91
C THR A 66 -6.20 7.09 6.14
N ALA A 67 -5.22 7.72 6.80
CA ALA A 67 -4.25 8.59 6.13
C ALA A 67 -3.44 7.82 5.06
N GLN A 68 -2.94 6.62 5.40
CA GLN A 68 -2.24 5.74 4.46
C GLN A 68 -3.15 5.28 3.31
N TRP A 69 -4.41 4.96 3.61
CA TRP A 69 -5.39 4.62 2.57
C TRP A 69 -5.70 5.81 1.65
N ILE A 70 -5.85 7.02 2.20
CA ILE A 70 -6.09 8.26 1.44
C ILE A 70 -4.92 8.54 0.50
N GLU A 71 -3.68 8.34 0.96
CA GLU A 71 -2.49 8.49 0.12
C GLU A 71 -2.54 7.54 -1.08
N LEU A 72 -2.85 6.26 -0.85
CA LEU A 72 -3.01 5.27 -1.92
C LEU A 72 -4.13 5.65 -2.88
N ILE A 73 -5.34 5.93 -2.37
CA ILE A 73 -6.50 6.13 -3.24
C ILE A 73 -6.36 7.38 -4.09
N ASN A 74 -5.78 8.46 -3.54
CA ASN A 74 -5.60 9.72 -4.25
C ASN A 74 -4.64 9.58 -5.44
N THR A 75 -3.74 8.58 -5.44
CA THR A 75 -2.87 8.28 -6.59
C THR A 75 -3.69 7.95 -7.85
N PHE A 76 -4.89 7.41 -7.70
CA PHE A 76 -5.74 6.99 -8.81
C PHE A 76 -7.01 7.85 -8.93
N ALA A 77 -7.68 8.09 -7.80
CA ALA A 77 -8.96 8.78 -7.78
C ALA A 77 -8.85 10.24 -8.18
N ALA A 78 -7.72 10.91 -7.95
CA ALA A 78 -7.53 12.31 -8.31
C ALA A 78 -7.64 12.52 -9.83
N ASP A 79 -7.07 11.61 -10.62
CA ASP A 79 -6.99 11.75 -12.07
C ASP A 79 -8.09 10.99 -12.84
N ASP A 80 -8.81 10.06 -12.19
CA ASP A 80 -9.84 9.23 -12.81
C ASP A 80 -11.18 9.28 -12.04
N ALA A 81 -12.18 9.93 -12.65
CA ALA A 81 -13.52 10.05 -12.09
C ALA A 81 -14.27 8.70 -12.01
N GLN A 82 -14.01 7.75 -12.92
CA GLN A 82 -14.62 6.43 -12.86
C GLN A 82 -14.06 5.66 -11.68
N PHE A 83 -12.73 5.62 -11.55
CA PHE A 83 -12.07 4.98 -10.42
C PHE A 83 -12.55 5.57 -9.09
N ALA A 84 -12.61 6.91 -9.00
CA ALA A 84 -13.11 7.60 -7.82
C ALA A 84 -14.55 7.21 -7.45
N ARG A 85 -15.42 6.94 -8.43
CA ARG A 85 -16.81 6.54 -8.19
C ARG A 85 -16.93 5.09 -7.71
N GLU A 86 -16.09 4.20 -8.22
CA GLU A 86 -16.14 2.77 -7.92
C GLU A 86 -15.39 2.42 -6.62
N HIS A 87 -14.34 3.19 -6.28
CA HIS A 87 -13.42 2.87 -5.18
C HIS A 87 -13.27 4.00 -4.15
N GLY A 88 -14.01 5.11 -4.26
CA GLY A 88 -13.90 6.26 -3.38
C GLY A 88 -14.90 6.33 -2.22
N PHE A 89 -15.54 5.23 -1.83
CA PHE A 89 -16.69 5.24 -0.92
C PHE A 89 -16.33 5.15 0.58
N PHE A 90 -15.53 6.07 1.12
CA PHE A 90 -14.98 5.91 2.49
C PHE A 90 -15.18 7.08 3.45
N SER A 91 -16.26 7.86 3.32
CA SER A 91 -16.55 8.93 4.29
C SER A 91 -16.84 8.44 5.73
N SER A 92 -17.11 7.15 5.90
CA SER A 92 -17.36 6.49 7.19
C SER A 92 -16.09 6.03 7.91
N TRP A 93 -14.94 6.03 7.25
CA TRP A 93 -13.65 5.60 7.82
C TRP A 93 -12.67 6.76 7.77
N GLY A 94 -12.94 7.83 8.52
CA GLY A 94 -12.03 8.96 8.70
C GLY A 94 -11.77 9.85 7.48
N ALA A 95 -12.25 9.54 6.27
CA ALA A 95 -12.01 10.34 5.07
C ALA A 95 -13.16 11.33 4.77
N ALA A 96 -12.88 12.39 4.02
CA ALA A 96 -13.87 13.30 3.44
C ALA A 96 -13.44 13.69 2.02
N PHE A 97 -14.39 14.20 1.22
CA PHE A 97 -14.03 14.82 -0.06
C PHE A 97 -13.31 16.14 0.19
N ASP A 98 -12.25 16.38 -0.57
CA ASP A 98 -11.58 17.67 -0.64
C ASP A 98 -12.48 18.67 -1.40
N PRO A 99 -13.11 19.65 -0.72
CA PRO A 99 -14.02 20.60 -1.39
C PRO A 99 -13.27 21.58 -2.31
N ASP A 100 -11.95 21.71 -2.13
CA ASP A 100 -11.12 22.65 -2.86
C ASP A 100 -10.45 22.00 -4.08
N TYR A 101 -10.64 20.69 -4.28
CA TYR A 101 -10.07 19.96 -5.40
C TYR A 101 -10.86 20.16 -6.69
N ASN A 102 -10.19 20.67 -7.72
CA ASN A 102 -10.77 21.01 -9.04
C ASN A 102 -10.23 20.13 -10.19
N GLY A 103 -9.62 18.98 -9.88
CA GLY A 103 -9.10 18.06 -10.90
C GLY A 103 -10.18 17.18 -11.54
N PRO A 104 -9.79 16.34 -12.51
CA PRO A 104 -10.73 15.57 -13.33
C PRO A 104 -11.45 14.46 -12.55
N GLY A 105 -10.86 13.95 -11.47
CA GLY A 105 -11.45 12.94 -10.59
C GLY A 105 -11.93 13.52 -9.26
N ARG A 106 -11.56 12.86 -8.17
CA ARG A 106 -11.90 13.25 -6.80
C ARG A 106 -10.72 13.01 -5.86
N ARG A 107 -10.48 13.99 -5.00
CA ARG A 107 -9.49 13.90 -3.93
C ARG A 107 -10.15 13.75 -2.58
N PHE A 108 -9.49 12.98 -1.72
CA PHE A 108 -9.88 12.74 -0.34
C PHE A 108 -8.91 13.42 0.63
N VAL A 109 -9.46 13.90 1.74
CA VAL A 109 -8.72 14.49 2.86
C VAL A 109 -9.10 13.80 4.15
N LEU A 110 -8.18 13.82 5.12
CA LEU A 110 -8.45 13.29 6.45
C LEU A 110 -9.45 14.18 7.17
N ARG A 111 -10.43 13.58 7.83
CA ARG A 111 -11.36 14.26 8.71
C ARG A 111 -10.68 14.61 10.01
N THR A 112 -10.55 15.90 10.29
CA THR A 112 -9.98 16.39 11.55
C THR A 112 -11.02 16.47 12.67
N ASP A 113 -12.29 16.23 12.37
CA ASP A 113 -13.40 16.22 13.34
C ASP A 113 -13.62 14.85 14.01
N ILE A 114 -12.87 13.83 13.59
CA ILE A 114 -12.87 12.48 14.18
C ILE A 114 -11.50 12.25 14.82
N ALA A 115 -11.50 11.88 16.11
CA ALA A 115 -10.27 11.48 16.79
C ALA A 115 -9.75 10.17 16.20
N ASP A 116 -8.44 10.10 15.99
CA ASP A 116 -7.75 8.92 15.42
C ASP A 116 -8.32 8.48 14.06
N ALA A 117 -8.78 9.47 13.27
CA ALA A 117 -9.25 9.27 11.91
C ALA A 117 -8.23 8.53 11.05
#